data_AF-A0ABD3KCU0-F1
#
_entry.id   AF-A0ABD3KCU0-F1
#
_cell.length_a   1.000
_cell.length_b   1.000
_cell.length_c   1.000
_cell.angle_alpha   90.00
_cell.angle_beta   90.00
_cell.angle_gamma   90.00
#
_symmetry.space_group_name_H-M   'P 1'
#
loop_
_entity.id
_entity.type
_entity.pdbx_description
1 polymer ?
#
loop_
_entity_poly.entity_id
_entity_poly.type
_entity_poly.pdbx_seq_one_letter_code
_entity_poly.pdbx_strand_id
1 'polypeptide(L)'
;MESNGFLHLEQLNLWGCTMLKEIEITQEVGRAPKYSCFPNLVTVTIDYCGFLDLSWLVHIPKLQELNIGGCDSMEKIIGDGFAPEELVASGLFSCLKRLNISNLPNLTSICERTLPFPQLKSLGIFNCPRLGKLPLDSNSAR
;
A
#
# COMPACT_ATOMS: atom_id res chain seq x y z
N MET A 1 -16.72 -14.56 17.79
CA MET A 1 -16.03 -15.63 17.03
C MET A 1 -14.71 -15.03 16.60
N GLU A 2 -13.60 -15.67 16.97
CA GLU A 2 -12.25 -15.17 16.73
C GLU A 2 -12.00 -15.08 15.21
N SER A 3 -11.59 -13.92 14.71
CA SER A 3 -11.21 -13.81 13.31
C SER A 3 -9.90 -14.58 13.12
N ASN A 4 -9.97 -15.74 12.47
CA ASN A 4 -8.82 -16.53 12.04
C ASN A 4 -8.09 -15.82 10.89
N GLY A 5 -7.52 -14.64 11.17
CA GLY A 5 -6.68 -13.91 10.23
C GLY A 5 -5.36 -14.65 9.99
N PHE A 6 -4.56 -14.14 9.07
CA PHE A 6 -3.24 -14.67 8.76
C PHE A 6 -2.22 -14.20 9.80
N LEU A 7 -2.36 -14.71 11.04
CA LEU A 7 -1.61 -14.24 12.21
C LEU A 7 -0.10 -14.41 12.09
N HIS A 8 0.38 -15.34 11.26
CA HIS A 8 1.81 -15.62 11.06
C HIS A 8 2.33 -15.17 9.70
N LEU A 9 1.47 -14.60 8.84
CA LEU A 9 1.90 -14.20 7.50
C LEU A 9 2.71 -12.90 7.58
N GLU A 10 4.00 -13.01 7.26
CA GLU A 10 4.94 -11.89 7.23
C GLU A 10 5.18 -11.35 5.82
N GLN A 11 4.92 -12.17 4.80
CA GLN A 11 5.16 -11.84 3.40
C GLN A 11 3.97 -12.25 2.54
N LEU A 12 3.51 -11.34 1.69
CA LEU A 12 2.48 -11.60 0.69
C LEU A 12 3.07 -11.29 -0.69
N ASN A 13 3.18 -12.32 -1.53
CA ASN A 13 3.74 -12.19 -2.87
C ASN A 13 2.68 -12.68 -3.87
N LEU A 14 2.26 -11.79 -4.77
CA LEU A 14 1.30 -12.09 -5.83
C LEU A 14 1.97 -11.81 -7.18
N TRP A 15 2.02 -12.80 -8.05
CA TRP A 15 2.66 -12.69 -9.36
C TRP A 15 1.75 -13.26 -10.45
N GLY A 16 1.47 -12.45 -11.48
CA GLY A 16 0.71 -12.91 -12.65
C GLY A 16 -0.78 -13.11 -12.37
N CYS A 17 -1.30 -12.59 -11.25
CA CYS A 17 -2.71 -12.67 -10.89
C CYS A 17 -3.52 -11.60 -11.64
N THR A 18 -3.56 -11.69 -12.97
CA THR A 18 -4.15 -10.66 -13.86
C THR A 18 -5.67 -10.47 -13.68
N MET A 19 -6.35 -11.50 -13.17
CA MET A 19 -7.79 -11.44 -12.86
C MET A 19 -8.08 -10.99 -11.42
N LEU A 20 -7.06 -10.96 -10.54
CA LEU A 20 -7.21 -10.51 -9.16
C LEU A 20 -7.14 -8.98 -9.13
N LYS A 21 -8.27 -8.36 -8.80
CA LYS A 21 -8.43 -6.90 -8.86
C LYS A 21 -8.50 -6.24 -7.48
N GLU A 22 -8.84 -7.01 -6.46
CA GLU A 22 -9.05 -6.52 -5.11
C GLU A 22 -8.72 -7.59 -4.07
N ILE A 23 -8.39 -7.13 -2.86
CA ILE A 23 -8.33 -7.94 -1.65
C ILE A 23 -9.35 -7.34 -0.69
N GLU A 24 -10.43 -8.07 -0.43
CA GLU A 24 -11.45 -7.64 0.52
C GLU A 24 -10.97 -7.96 1.95
N ILE A 25 -10.89 -6.92 2.78
CA ILE A 25 -10.67 -7.05 4.23
C ILE A 25 -11.96 -6.66 4.93
N THR A 26 -12.77 -7.65 5.29
CA THR A 26 -14.03 -7.42 6.01
C THR A 26 -13.74 -7.07 7.47
N GLN A 27 -14.06 -5.85 7.89
CA GLN A 27 -14.15 -5.47 9.30
C GLN A 27 -15.62 -5.39 9.72
N GLU A 28 -15.93 -5.81 10.95
CA GLU A 28 -17.26 -5.61 11.52
C GLU A 28 -17.56 -4.11 11.61
N VAL A 29 -18.67 -3.70 10.97
CA VAL A 29 -19.11 -2.29 10.88
C VAL A 29 -19.26 -1.68 12.29
N GLY A 30 -18.64 -0.51 12.50
CA GLY A 30 -18.85 0.30 13.71
C GLY A 30 -17.75 0.23 14.78
N ARG A 31 -16.60 -0.38 14.51
CA ARG A 31 -15.42 -0.30 15.39
C ARG A 31 -14.21 0.26 14.64
N ALA A 32 -13.42 1.09 15.33
CA ALA A 32 -12.08 1.49 14.88
C ALA A 32 -11.25 0.25 14.47
N PRO A 33 -10.27 0.35 13.55
CA PRO A 33 -9.54 -0.79 13.03
C PRO A 33 -8.69 -1.46 14.12
N LYS A 34 -9.34 -2.32 14.91
CA LYS A 34 -8.72 -3.04 16.03
C LYS A 34 -8.06 -4.34 15.59
N TYR A 35 -8.46 -4.88 14.45
CA TYR A 35 -7.98 -6.17 13.95
C TYR A 35 -7.57 -6.04 12.49
N SER A 36 -6.28 -6.20 12.24
CA SER A 36 -5.75 -6.45 10.90
C SER A 36 -5.85 -7.94 10.61
N CYS A 37 -6.36 -8.33 9.44
CA CYS A 37 -6.26 -9.71 8.94
C CYS A 37 -4.79 -10.14 8.75
N PHE A 38 -3.86 -9.20 8.77
CA PHE A 38 -2.44 -9.36 8.50
C PHE A 38 -1.59 -8.66 9.58
N PRO A 39 -1.72 -9.04 10.86
CA PRO A 39 -1.14 -8.27 11.97
C PRO A 39 0.39 -8.28 12.00
N ASN A 40 1.03 -9.20 11.27
CA ASN A 40 2.48 -9.36 11.20
C ASN A 40 3.04 -9.24 9.78
N LEU A 41 2.22 -8.82 8.81
CA LEU A 41 2.66 -8.66 7.43
C LEU A 41 3.60 -7.45 7.32
N VAL A 42 4.82 -7.72 6.86
CA VAL A 42 5.91 -6.73 6.77
C VAL A 42 6.40 -6.52 5.35
N THR A 43 6.15 -7.48 4.45
CA THR A 43 6.55 -7.38 3.04
C THR A 43 5.38 -7.69 2.14
N VAL A 44 5.14 -6.81 1.15
CA VAL A 44 4.16 -7.03 0.09
C VAL A 44 4.86 -6.86 -1.26
N THR A 45 4.74 -7.87 -2.12
CA THR A 45 5.19 -7.83 -3.51
C THR A 45 4.02 -8.13 -4.42
N ILE A 46 3.70 -7.20 -5.32
CA ILE A 46 2.64 -7.34 -6.33
C ILE A 46 3.27 -7.15 -7.70
N ASP A 47 3.28 -8.20 -8.53
CA ASP A 47 3.88 -8.13 -9.86
C ASP A 47 2.92 -8.70 -10.93
N TYR A 48 2.75 -7.98 -12.04
CA TYR A 48 1.86 -8.38 -13.15
C TYR A 48 0.45 -8.78 -12.69
N CYS A 49 -0.19 -7.98 -11.83
CA CYS A 49 -1.53 -8.24 -11.29
C CYS A 49 -2.58 -7.25 -11.81
N GLY A 50 -3.86 -7.61 -11.70
CA GLY A 50 -4.99 -6.81 -12.20
C GLY A 50 -5.52 -5.73 -11.25
N PHE A 51 -4.78 -5.40 -10.19
CA PHE A 51 -5.21 -4.41 -9.19
C PHE A 51 -5.35 -3.00 -9.77
N LEU A 52 -6.45 -2.32 -9.42
CA LEU A 52 -6.66 -0.90 -9.74
C LEU A 52 -5.95 0.01 -8.72
N ASP A 53 -5.97 -0.40 -7.47
CA ASP A 53 -5.24 0.18 -6.35
C ASP A 53 -5.00 -0.89 -5.26
N LEU A 54 -4.28 -0.52 -4.21
CA LEU A 54 -3.96 -1.35 -3.05
C LEU A 54 -4.45 -0.68 -1.75
N SER A 55 -5.66 -0.12 -1.76
CA SER A 55 -6.25 0.57 -0.61
C SER A 55 -6.31 -0.28 0.66
N TRP A 56 -6.36 -1.60 0.53
CA TRP A 56 -6.28 -2.54 1.66
C TRP A 56 -4.97 -2.44 2.46
N LEU A 57 -3.91 -1.82 1.93
CA LEU A 57 -2.66 -1.54 2.64
C LEU A 57 -2.83 -0.63 3.87
N VAL A 58 -3.90 0.16 3.94
CA VAL A 58 -4.24 0.95 5.15
C VAL A 58 -4.46 0.05 6.37
N HIS A 59 -4.69 -1.25 6.17
CA HIS A 59 -4.87 -2.21 7.26
C HIS A 59 -3.55 -2.91 7.66
N ILE A 60 -2.40 -2.45 7.16
CA ILE A 60 -1.08 -3.08 7.37
C ILE A 60 -0.07 -2.03 7.88
N PRO A 61 -0.27 -1.50 9.10
CA PRO A 61 0.58 -0.43 9.64
C PRO A 61 2.05 -0.83 9.82
N LYS A 62 2.34 -2.13 9.91
CA LYS A 62 3.69 -2.67 10.12
C LYS A 62 4.45 -2.92 8.81
N LEU A 63 3.88 -2.58 7.65
CA LEU A 63 4.53 -2.80 6.36
C LEU A 63 5.89 -2.09 6.31
N GLN A 64 6.94 -2.85 6.00
CA GLN A 64 8.32 -2.36 5.92
C GLN A 64 8.83 -2.32 4.47
N GLU A 65 8.31 -3.18 3.61
CA GLU A 65 8.71 -3.26 2.22
C GLU A 65 7.51 -3.43 1.29
N LEU A 66 7.44 -2.58 0.28
CA LEU A 66 6.42 -2.62 -0.76
C LEU A 66 7.10 -2.61 -2.13
N ASN A 67 6.88 -3.67 -2.89
CA ASN A 67 7.36 -3.82 -4.26
C ASN A 67 6.16 -3.97 -5.20
N ILE A 68 6.06 -3.11 -6.22
CA ILE A 68 4.97 -3.15 -7.21
C ILE A 68 5.56 -3.11 -8.62
N GLY A 69 5.14 -4.04 -9.47
CA GLY A 69 5.64 -4.23 -10.83
C GLY A 69 4.54 -4.56 -11.83
N GLY A 70 4.60 -4.00 -13.04
CA GLY A 70 3.84 -4.51 -14.19
C GLY A 70 2.31 -4.52 -14.06
N CYS A 71 1.74 -3.71 -13.16
CA CYS A 71 0.29 -3.58 -12.95
C CYS A 71 -0.26 -2.45 -13.83
N ASP A 72 -0.48 -2.74 -15.11
CA ASP A 72 -0.84 -1.72 -16.12
C ASP A 72 -2.13 -0.96 -15.84
N SER A 73 -3.10 -1.58 -15.14
CA SER A 73 -4.37 -0.92 -14.81
C SER A 73 -4.31 0.02 -13.60
N MET A 74 -3.18 0.05 -12.89
CA MET A 74 -3.06 0.82 -11.65
C MET A 74 -2.80 2.31 -11.93
N GLU A 75 -3.76 3.15 -11.54
CA GLU A 75 -3.63 4.62 -11.65
C GLU A 75 -3.09 5.26 -10.37
N LYS A 76 -3.43 4.66 -9.21
CA LYS A 76 -2.99 5.08 -7.88
C LYS A 76 -2.62 3.84 -7.04
N ILE A 77 -1.61 3.93 -6.19
CA ILE A 77 -1.29 2.83 -5.25
C ILE A 77 -2.32 2.79 -4.13
N ILE A 78 -2.69 3.95 -3.59
CA ILE A 78 -3.78 4.09 -2.62
C ILE A 78 -4.91 4.82 -3.33
N GLY A 79 -6.06 4.16 -3.40
CA GLY A 79 -7.24 4.68 -4.08
C GLY A 79 -7.85 5.88 -3.36
N ASP A 80 -8.90 6.40 -3.98
CA ASP A 80 -9.65 7.53 -3.44
C ASP A 80 -10.68 7.05 -2.40
N GLY A 81 -11.13 7.97 -1.54
CA GLY A 81 -12.19 7.69 -0.57
C GLY A 81 -11.76 7.68 0.89
N PHE A 82 -10.48 7.88 1.19
CA PHE A 82 -10.00 8.04 2.57
C PHE A 82 -9.96 9.51 2.99
N ALA A 83 -10.54 9.80 4.16
CA ALA A 83 -10.35 11.08 4.81
C ALA A 83 -8.89 11.22 5.31
N PRO A 84 -8.32 12.45 5.39
CA PRO A 84 -6.97 12.66 5.93
C PRO A 84 -6.77 12.03 7.31
N GLU A 85 -7.76 12.14 8.18
CA GLU A 85 -7.75 11.61 9.54
C GLU A 85 -7.71 10.07 9.55
N GLU A 86 -8.34 9.42 8.57
CA GLU A 86 -8.33 7.96 8.42
C GLU A 86 -6.95 7.45 8.00
N LEU A 87 -6.31 8.12 7.04
CA LEU A 87 -4.94 7.79 6.64
C LEU A 87 -3.96 7.97 7.81
N VAL A 88 -4.09 9.06 8.56
CA VAL A 88 -3.26 9.30 9.76
C VAL A 88 -3.53 8.23 10.83
N ALA A 89 -4.79 7.94 11.14
CA ALA A 89 -5.17 6.93 12.14
C ALA A 89 -4.73 5.52 11.74
N SER A 90 -4.70 5.21 10.44
CA SER A 90 -4.23 3.92 9.92
C SER A 90 -2.72 3.71 10.11
N GLY A 91 -1.94 4.79 10.27
CA GLY A 91 -0.49 4.71 10.30
C GLY A 91 0.12 4.20 8.97
N LEU A 92 -0.58 4.40 7.85
CA LEU A 92 -0.16 3.98 6.51
C LEU A 92 1.29 4.41 6.24
N PHE A 93 2.13 3.43 5.90
CA PHE A 93 3.56 3.58 5.59
C PHE A 93 4.41 4.24 6.68
N SER A 94 3.94 4.30 7.93
CA SER A 94 4.73 4.78 9.06
C SER A 94 5.98 3.93 9.33
N CYS A 95 5.92 2.64 9.02
CA CYS A 95 7.03 1.69 9.18
C CYS A 95 7.75 1.36 7.86
N LEU A 96 7.35 1.97 6.74
CA LEU A 96 7.87 1.63 5.41
C LEU A 96 9.33 2.06 5.28
N LYS A 97 10.21 1.10 5.01
CA LYS A 97 11.65 1.28 4.84
C LYS A 97 12.07 1.24 3.37
N ARG A 98 11.36 0.47 2.54
CA ARG A 98 11.64 0.32 1.12
C ARG A 98 10.37 0.41 0.31
N LEU A 99 10.40 1.25 -0.72
CA LEU A 99 9.34 1.36 -1.72
C LEU A 99 9.95 1.24 -3.11
N ASN A 100 9.60 0.17 -3.83
CA ASN A 100 9.98 0.00 -5.22
C ASN A 100 8.74 -0.08 -6.11
N ILE A 101 8.71 0.77 -7.12
CA ILE A 101 7.62 0.86 -8.09
C ILE A 101 8.24 0.77 -9.48
N SER A 102 7.80 -0.19 -10.28
CA SER A 102 8.38 -0.39 -11.61
C SER A 102 7.33 -0.72 -12.66
N ASN A 103 7.55 -0.24 -13.88
CA ASN A 103 6.74 -0.60 -15.05
C ASN A 103 5.23 -0.41 -14.83
N LEU A 104 4.82 0.74 -14.28
CA LEU A 104 3.41 1.10 -14.12
C LEU A 104 3.06 2.25 -15.08
N PRO A 105 2.66 1.94 -16.33
CA PRO A 105 2.49 2.95 -17.39
C PRO A 105 1.37 3.96 -17.10
N ASN A 106 0.35 3.57 -16.33
CA ASN A 106 -0.81 4.40 -16.01
C ASN A 106 -0.76 5.06 -14.62
N LEU A 107 0.29 4.80 -13.82
CA LEU A 107 0.39 5.36 -12.47
C LEU A 107 0.57 6.89 -12.53
N THR A 108 -0.37 7.62 -11.92
CA THR A 108 -0.36 9.10 -11.87
C THR A 108 0.05 9.66 -10.51
N SER A 109 -0.23 8.93 -9.43
CA SER A 109 0.14 9.29 -8.05
C SER A 109 0.26 8.04 -7.17
N ILE A 110 1.03 8.11 -6.08
CA ILE A 110 1.06 7.03 -5.06
C ILE A 110 -0.16 7.16 -4.14
N CYS A 111 -0.49 8.38 -3.73
CA CYS A 111 -1.66 8.73 -2.92
C CYS A 111 -2.08 10.17 -3.26
N GLU A 112 -3.35 10.54 -3.13
CA GLU A 112 -3.76 11.95 -3.33
C GLU A 112 -3.24 12.90 -2.24
N ARG A 113 -2.93 12.34 -1.07
CA ARG A 113 -2.48 13.07 0.11
C ARG A 113 -0.98 12.90 0.31
N THR A 114 -0.38 13.88 0.98
CA THR A 114 1.00 13.79 1.44
C THR A 114 1.14 12.70 2.49
N LEU A 115 2.22 11.95 2.42
CA LEU A 115 2.55 10.87 3.34
C LEU A 115 3.91 11.16 4.00
N PRO A 116 4.05 10.99 5.32
CA PRO A 116 5.24 11.43 6.04
C PRO A 116 6.47 10.53 5.85
N PHE A 117 6.29 9.25 5.44
CA PHE A 117 7.35 8.25 5.23
C PHE A 117 8.53 8.31 6.23
N PRO A 118 8.29 8.34 7.56
CA PRO A 118 9.31 8.69 8.55
C PRO A 118 10.46 7.67 8.69
N GLN A 119 10.34 6.49 8.07
CA GLN A 119 11.33 5.40 8.15
C GLN A 119 11.88 5.01 6.77
N LEU A 120 11.53 5.73 5.71
CA LEU A 120 11.89 5.36 4.33
C LEU A 120 13.39 5.53 4.11
N LYS A 121 14.06 4.45 3.73
CA LYS A 121 15.50 4.39 3.49
C LYS A 121 15.85 4.22 2.02
N SER A 122 14.95 3.66 1.24
CA SER A 122 15.14 3.42 -0.19
C SER A 122 13.85 3.64 -0.93
N LEU A 123 13.94 4.42 -2.00
CA LEU A 123 12.85 4.68 -2.93
C LEU A 123 13.37 4.43 -4.35
N GLY A 124 12.82 3.41 -5.00
CA GLY A 124 13.09 3.09 -6.40
C GLY A 124 11.84 3.30 -7.23
N ILE A 125 11.92 4.13 -8.27
CA ILE A 125 10.83 4.32 -9.23
C ILE A 125 11.40 4.23 -10.63
N PHE A 126 10.89 3.29 -11.43
CA PHE A 126 11.38 3.01 -12.77
C PHE A 126 10.23 2.82 -13.75
N ASN A 127 10.35 3.33 -14.98
CA ASN A 127 9.34 3.15 -16.03
C ASN A 127 7.89 3.47 -15.60
N CYS A 128 7.70 4.61 -14.93
CA CYS A 128 6.37 5.14 -14.54
C CYS A 128 6.15 6.51 -15.20
N PRO A 129 5.94 6.57 -16.53
CA PRO A 129 6.02 7.81 -17.32
C PRO A 129 4.94 8.85 -16.99
N ARG A 130 3.83 8.44 -16.36
CA ARG A 130 2.73 9.32 -15.97
C ARG A 130 2.80 9.82 -14.52
N LEU A 131 3.76 9.36 -13.74
CA LEU A 131 3.88 9.74 -12.35
C LEU A 131 4.42 11.17 -12.25
N GLY A 132 3.54 12.12 -11.95
CA GLY A 132 3.87 13.55 -11.96
C GLY A 132 4.40 14.10 -10.63
N LYS A 133 4.09 13.45 -9.51
CA LYS A 133 4.49 13.90 -8.17
C LYS A 133 4.63 12.73 -7.20
N LEU A 134 5.46 12.93 -6.19
CA LEU A 134 5.58 12.01 -5.05
C LEU A 134 4.89 12.62 -3.83
N PRO A 135 4.18 11.82 -3.00
CA PRO A 135 3.52 12.31 -1.79
C PRO A 135 4.52 12.39 -0.63
N LEU A 136 5.67 13.01 -0.83
CA LEU A 136 6.67 13.22 0.22
C LEU A 136 6.39 14.56 0.93
N ASP A 137 6.33 14.54 2.26
CA ASP A 137 6.37 15.79 3.04
C ASP A 137 7.82 16.31 3.06
N SER A 138 8.03 17.57 2.71
CA SER A 138 9.35 18.20 2.79
C SER A 138 9.82 18.45 4.24
N ASN A 139 8.94 18.27 5.24
CA ASN A 139 9.29 18.38 6.65
C ASN A 139 9.91 17.12 7.27
N SER A 140 9.94 15.97 6.57
CA SER A 140 10.55 14.73 7.07
C SER A 140 12.05 14.62 6.81
N ALA A 141 12.66 15.63 6.17
CA ALA A 141 14.11 15.70 5.90
C ALA A 141 14.92 16.44 6.99
N ARG A 142 14.37 16.60 8.21
CA ARG A 142 15.04 17.23 9.35
C ARG A 142 15.49 16.23 10.39
#